data_AF-A0A7J8KDU3-F1
#
_entry.id   AF-A0A7J8KDU3-F1
#
_cell.length_a   1.000
_cell.length_b   1.000
_cell.length_c   1.000
_cell.angle_alpha   90.00
_cell.angle_beta   90.00
_cell.angle_gamma   90.00
#
_symmetry.space_group_name_H-M   'P 1'
#
loop_
_entity.id
_entity.type
_entity.pdbx_description
1 polymer ?
#
loop_
_entity_poly.entity_id
_entity_poly.type
_entity_poly.pdbx_seq_one_letter_code
_entity_poly.pdbx_strand_id
1 'polypeptide(L)'
;MSTSSVSKGCFVFKSNFKKRKTSVPVEDYFNKGKKESEDSKLRFETYQSIWQQMKSETERLQEELNKNLFDSLIEFLQKSHSGFQENSRNWGYQIKLREIPTAALVLGVNVTDHDLTFRSLTEALQNNVTPYVVSLQARDCPDVKHFLQKLVSQLMDCCADVESKEEESVNITQKKTHCSMDSLSSWYMNVTQVNVN
;
A
#
# COMPACT_ATOMS: atom_id res chain seq x y z
N MET A 1 -13.06 -39.27 -9.42
CA MET A 1 -13.45 -38.48 -8.23
C MET A 1 -14.82 -37.90 -8.51
N SER A 2 -15.77 -38.03 -7.56
CA SER A 2 -17.07 -37.37 -7.67
C SER A 2 -16.87 -35.86 -7.51
N THR A 3 -17.18 -35.08 -8.54
CA THR A 3 -17.05 -33.61 -8.57
C THR A 3 -18.23 -32.90 -7.93
N SER A 4 -19.21 -33.65 -7.45
CA SER A 4 -20.36 -33.16 -6.70
C SER A 4 -20.61 -34.04 -5.48
N SER A 5 -20.96 -33.41 -4.36
CA SER A 5 -21.45 -34.06 -3.15
C SER A 5 -22.50 -33.15 -2.52
N VAL A 6 -23.59 -33.76 -2.04
CA VAL A 6 -24.73 -33.06 -1.42
C VAL A 6 -24.39 -32.57 0.00
N SER A 7 -23.29 -33.07 0.60
CA SER A 7 -22.89 -32.77 1.98
C SER A 7 -21.60 -31.95 2.10
N LYS A 8 -20.96 -31.59 0.98
CA LYS A 8 -19.69 -30.83 0.98
C LYS A 8 -19.81 -29.61 0.07
N GLY A 9 -19.43 -28.44 0.59
CA GLY A 9 -19.48 -27.16 -0.13
C GLY A 9 -18.16 -26.69 -0.76
N CYS A 10 -17.04 -27.35 -0.50
CA CYS A 10 -15.73 -27.00 -1.06
C CYS A 10 -14.95 -28.26 -1.47
N PHE A 11 -14.42 -28.27 -2.70
CA PHE A 11 -13.62 -29.36 -3.24
C PHE A 11 -12.30 -28.80 -3.77
N VAL A 12 -11.20 -29.18 -3.13
CA VAL A 12 -9.87 -28.71 -3.52
C VAL A 12 -9.16 -29.78 -4.33
N PHE A 13 -8.83 -29.46 -5.58
CA PHE A 13 -8.08 -30.34 -6.47
C PHE A 13 -6.62 -29.90 -6.51
N LYS A 14 -5.79 -30.45 -5.62
CA LYS A 14 -4.34 -30.24 -5.67
C LYS A 14 -3.71 -31.28 -6.60
N SER A 15 -2.90 -30.83 -7.55
CA SER A 15 -2.11 -31.73 -8.39
C SER A 15 -1.03 -32.41 -7.53
N ASN A 16 -1.09 -33.74 -7.42
CA ASN A 16 -0.14 -34.54 -6.63
C ASN A 16 1.21 -34.76 -7.35
N PHE A 17 1.34 -34.31 -8.62
CA PHE A 17 2.56 -34.48 -9.40
C PHE A 17 3.54 -33.34 -9.15
N LYS A 18 4.27 -33.40 -8.04
CA LYS A 18 5.38 -32.48 -7.73
C LYS A 18 6.53 -32.52 -8.77
N LYS A 19 6.55 -33.46 -9.73
CA LYS A 19 7.63 -33.66 -10.71
C LYS A 19 7.29 -33.29 -12.17
N ARG A 20 6.05 -32.93 -12.51
CA ARG A 20 5.65 -32.43 -13.83
C ARG A 20 4.63 -31.30 -13.68
N LYS A 21 5.06 -30.20 -13.06
CA LYS A 21 4.36 -28.92 -13.21
C LYS A 21 4.86 -28.26 -14.48
N THR A 22 4.58 -28.86 -15.63
CA THR A 22 4.71 -28.13 -16.89
C THR A 22 3.40 -27.36 -17.03
N SER A 23 3.32 -26.20 -16.39
CA SER A 23 2.26 -25.26 -16.74
C SER A 23 2.43 -24.94 -18.22
N VAL A 24 1.34 -25.08 -18.96
CA VAL A 24 1.32 -24.64 -20.35
C VAL A 24 1.61 -23.13 -20.35
N PRO A 25 2.61 -22.65 -21.11
CA PRO A 25 2.87 -21.22 -21.27
C PRO A 25 1.59 -20.46 -21.63
N VAL A 26 1.45 -19.21 -21.17
CA VAL A 26 0.20 -18.45 -21.39
C VAL A 26 -0.06 -18.22 -22.88
N GLU A 27 1.02 -18.15 -23.66
CA GLU A 27 1.07 -18.01 -25.12
C GLU A 27 0.36 -19.18 -25.83
N ASP A 28 0.46 -20.39 -25.28
CA ASP A 28 -0.15 -21.58 -25.86
C ASP A 28 -1.69 -21.57 -25.73
N TYR A 29 -2.23 -20.84 -24.75
CA TYR A 29 -3.69 -20.62 -24.64
C TYR A 29 -4.21 -19.67 -25.72
N PHE A 30 -3.34 -18.81 -26.27
CA PHE A 30 -3.65 -17.92 -27.38
C PHE A 30 -3.73 -18.70 -28.72
N ASN A 31 -3.10 -19.88 -28.78
CA ASN A 31 -2.89 -20.68 -29.99
C ASN A 31 -3.81 -21.91 -30.08
N LYS A 32 -5.10 -21.76 -29.79
CA LYS A 32 -6.06 -22.90 -29.81
C LYS A 32 -6.39 -23.46 -31.21
N GLY A 33 -5.72 -23.01 -32.28
CA GLY A 33 -6.02 -23.40 -33.67
C GLY A 33 -4.79 -23.78 -34.51
N LYS A 34 -5.00 -24.39 -35.68
CA LYS A 34 -3.94 -24.87 -36.62
C LYS A 34 -3.15 -23.75 -37.35
N LYS A 35 -3.27 -22.47 -36.97
CA LYS A 35 -2.54 -21.38 -37.65
C LYS A 35 -1.10 -21.31 -37.15
N GLU A 36 -0.20 -20.85 -38.02
CA GLU A 36 1.25 -20.74 -37.77
C GLU A 36 1.55 -20.16 -36.38
N SER A 37 2.34 -20.92 -35.62
CA SER A 37 2.73 -20.62 -34.23
C SER A 37 3.43 -19.26 -34.09
N GLU A 38 4.19 -18.86 -35.10
CA GLU A 38 4.99 -17.63 -35.09
C GLU A 38 4.13 -16.36 -35.12
N ASP A 39 3.12 -16.30 -36.01
CA ASP A 39 2.21 -15.14 -36.13
C ASP A 39 1.39 -14.92 -34.85
N SER A 40 1.01 -16.02 -34.20
CA SER A 40 0.19 -15.95 -32.99
C SER A 40 1.00 -15.53 -31.76
N LYS A 41 2.27 -15.94 -31.67
CA LYS A 41 3.21 -15.44 -30.65
C LYS A 41 3.49 -13.95 -30.82
N LEU A 42 3.76 -13.51 -32.05
CA LEU A 42 3.99 -12.09 -32.35
C LEU A 42 2.77 -11.22 -31.98
N ARG A 43 1.55 -11.71 -32.27
CA ARG A 43 0.30 -11.02 -31.87
C ARG A 43 0.16 -10.89 -30.36
N PHE A 44 0.56 -11.91 -29.59
CA PHE A 44 0.52 -11.86 -28.14
C PHE A 44 1.56 -10.88 -27.55
N GLU A 45 2.79 -10.91 -28.04
CA GLU A 45 3.83 -9.96 -27.64
C GLU A 45 3.44 -8.52 -27.98
N THR A 46 2.87 -8.30 -29.17
CA THR A 46 2.36 -6.99 -29.58
C THR A 46 1.23 -6.52 -28.66
N TYR A 47 0.29 -7.40 -28.33
CA TYR A 47 -0.78 -7.11 -27.38
C TYR A 47 -0.23 -6.70 -26.01
N GLN A 48 0.72 -7.47 -25.46
CA GLN A 48 1.31 -7.16 -24.16
C GLN A 48 2.00 -5.79 -24.16
N SER A 49 2.77 -5.50 -25.22
CA SER A 49 3.47 -4.22 -25.37
C SER A 49 2.50 -3.04 -25.41
N ILE A 50 1.46 -3.11 -26.25
CA ILE A 50 0.46 -2.05 -26.38
C ILE A 50 -0.32 -1.89 -25.07
N TRP A 51 -0.68 -3.00 -24.41
CA TRP A 51 -1.37 -2.98 -23.12
C TRP A 51 -0.53 -2.31 -22.04
N GLN A 52 0.75 -2.66 -21.94
CA GLN A 52 1.67 -2.04 -20.99
C GLN A 52 1.84 -0.54 -21.26
N GLN A 53 2.01 -0.15 -22.53
CA GLN A 53 2.11 1.26 -22.89
C GLN A 53 0.85 2.04 -22.51
N MET A 54 -0.34 1.51 -22.84
CA MET A 54 -1.61 2.16 -22.52
C MET A 54 -1.82 2.28 -21.00
N LYS A 55 -1.45 1.23 -20.25
CA LYS A 55 -1.50 1.24 -18.78
C LYS A 55 -0.57 2.33 -18.21
N SER A 56 0.70 2.34 -18.62
CA SER A 56 1.68 3.31 -18.12
C SER A 56 1.29 4.75 -18.42
N GLU A 57 0.78 5.04 -19.63
CA GLU A 57 0.30 6.39 -19.95
C GLU A 57 -0.94 6.79 -19.14
N THR A 58 -1.83 5.84 -18.85
CA THR A 58 -3.02 6.09 -18.02
C THR A 58 -2.62 6.39 -16.57
N GLU A 59 -1.69 5.60 -16.01
CA GLU A 59 -1.16 5.82 -14.65
C GLU A 59 -0.44 7.18 -14.55
N ARG A 60 0.40 7.52 -15.54
CA ARG A 60 1.08 8.84 -15.63
C ARG A 60 0.08 10.00 -15.67
N LEU A 61 -0.96 9.88 -16.49
CA LEU A 61 -2.00 10.91 -16.59
C LEU A 61 -2.75 11.07 -15.25
N GLN A 62 -3.04 9.97 -14.56
CA GLN A 62 -3.70 10.01 -13.26
C GLN A 62 -2.84 10.68 -12.19
N GLU A 63 -1.53 10.44 -12.18
CA GLU A 63 -0.59 11.14 -11.29
C GLU A 63 -0.53 12.64 -11.59
N GLU A 64 -0.44 13.00 -12.87
CA GLU A 64 -0.39 14.39 -13.31
C GLU A 64 -1.65 15.17 -12.92
N LEU A 65 -2.83 14.56 -13.07
CA LEU A 65 -4.11 15.17 -12.68
C LEU A 65 -4.20 15.45 -11.18
N ASN A 66 -3.60 14.59 -10.35
CA ASN A 66 -3.63 14.73 -8.89
C ASN A 66 -2.47 15.56 -8.33
N LYS A 67 -1.49 15.94 -9.15
CA LYS A 67 -0.27 16.61 -8.70
C LYS A 67 -0.54 17.90 -7.92
N ASN A 68 -1.39 18.78 -8.41
CA ASN A 68 -1.70 20.05 -7.74
C ASN A 68 -2.33 19.82 -6.36
N LEU A 69 -3.21 18.82 -6.24
CA LEU A 69 -3.81 18.43 -4.97
C LEU A 69 -2.75 17.93 -3.99
N PHE A 70 -1.80 17.11 -4.46
CA PHE A 70 -0.70 16.61 -3.65
C PHE A 70 0.24 17.73 -3.22
N ASP A 71 0.64 18.63 -4.13
CA ASP A 71 1.50 19.78 -3.83
C ASP A 71 0.87 20.68 -2.76
N SER A 72 -0.44 20.96 -2.87
CA SER A 72 -1.18 21.75 -1.88
C SER A 72 -1.24 21.06 -0.51
N LEU A 73 -1.40 19.73 -0.48
CA LEU A 73 -1.44 18.96 0.76
C LEU A 73 -0.05 18.87 1.43
N ILE A 74 1.01 18.71 0.63
CA ILE A 74 2.40 18.74 1.09
C ILE A 74 2.71 20.11 1.71
N GLU A 75 2.34 21.20 1.04
CA GLU A 75 2.52 22.55 1.56
C GLU A 75 1.78 22.76 2.89
N PHE A 76 0.54 22.28 3.00
CA PHE A 76 -0.22 22.32 4.24
C PHE A 76 0.48 21.55 5.37
N LEU A 77 0.98 20.34 5.11
CA LEU A 77 1.65 19.52 6.11
C LEU A 77 2.98 20.14 6.57
N GLN A 78 3.76 20.69 5.65
CA GLN A 78 5.02 21.39 5.96
C GLN A 78 4.77 22.61 6.84
N LYS A 79 3.75 23.42 6.52
CA LYS A 79 3.34 24.58 7.33
C LYS A 79 2.77 24.19 8.69
N SER A 80 2.05 23.07 8.77
CA SER A 80 1.48 22.58 10.03
C SER A 80 2.56 22.09 10.99
N HIS A 81 3.66 21.53 10.46
CA HIS A 81 4.76 21.05 11.28
C HIS A 81 5.72 22.16 11.75
N SER A 82 5.89 23.26 11.00
CA SER A 82 6.76 24.37 11.43
C SER A 82 6.31 24.99 12.75
N GLY A 83 5.00 25.09 12.98
CA GLY A 83 4.41 25.55 14.25
C GLY A 83 4.68 24.63 15.45
N PHE A 84 5.03 23.34 15.20
CA PHE A 84 5.46 22.41 16.25
C PHE A 84 6.96 22.56 16.58
N GLN A 85 7.79 22.95 15.60
CA GLN A 85 9.23 23.15 15.80
C GLN A 85 9.54 24.50 16.47
N GLU A 86 8.77 25.54 16.18
CA GLU A 86 8.86 26.85 16.83
C GLU A 86 8.30 26.80 18.27
N ASN A 87 9.06 26.17 19.18
CA ASN A 87 8.79 26.15 20.62
C ASN A 87 8.93 27.56 21.24
N SER A 88 7.96 28.43 20.97
CA SER A 88 7.74 29.66 21.72
C SER A 88 7.32 29.31 23.16
N ARG A 89 8.07 29.82 24.15
CA ARG A 89 7.92 29.61 25.60
C ARG A 89 6.57 30.06 26.21
N ASN A 90 5.55 30.35 25.41
CA ASN A 90 4.26 30.85 25.88
C ASN A 90 3.24 29.71 26.06
N TRP A 91 2.99 29.33 27.32
CA TRP A 91 2.12 28.21 27.72
C TRP A 91 0.66 28.34 27.20
N GLY A 92 0.13 29.56 27.08
CA GLY A 92 -1.20 29.81 26.49
C GLY A 92 -1.28 29.58 24.97
N TYR A 93 -0.13 29.64 24.27
CA TYR A 93 0.00 29.32 22.84
C TYR A 93 0.22 27.81 22.59
N GLN A 94 0.80 27.09 23.56
CA GLN A 94 1.06 25.65 23.44
C GLN A 94 -0.20 24.78 23.38
N ILE A 95 -1.33 25.21 23.94
CA ILE A 95 -2.57 24.44 23.91
C ILE A 95 -3.26 24.54 22.54
N LYS A 96 -3.21 25.71 21.88
CA LYS A 96 -3.76 25.91 20.53
C LYS A 96 -2.90 25.28 19.43
N LEU A 97 -1.59 25.14 19.65
CA LEU A 97 -0.65 24.45 18.73
C LEU A 97 -0.68 22.92 18.89
N ARG A 98 -1.49 22.37 19.80
CA ARG A 98 -1.61 20.91 20.05
C ARG A 98 -2.83 20.27 19.41
N GLU A 99 -3.58 21.01 18.60
CA GLU A 99 -4.61 20.41 17.76
C GLU A 99 -3.95 19.44 16.76
N ILE A 100 -4.60 18.31 16.49
CA ILE A 100 -4.08 17.34 15.52
C ILE A 100 -4.31 17.94 14.12
N PRO A 101 -3.25 18.29 13.37
CA PRO A 101 -3.41 18.83 12.03
C PRO A 101 -4.10 17.77 11.17
N THR A 102 -5.26 18.12 10.62
CA THR A 102 -6.11 17.21 9.87
C THR A 102 -6.53 17.84 8.56
N ALA A 103 -6.48 17.05 7.49
CA ALA A 103 -6.93 17.45 6.17
C ALA A 103 -8.12 16.58 5.77
N ALA A 104 -9.25 17.21 5.47
CA ALA A 104 -10.41 16.52 4.92
C ALA A 104 -10.27 16.44 3.40
N LEU A 105 -9.88 15.27 2.89
CA LEU A 105 -9.76 15.02 1.46
C LEU A 105 -11.10 14.58 0.88
N VAL A 106 -11.75 15.48 0.13
CA VAL A 106 -13.03 15.19 -0.52
C VAL A 106 -12.77 14.53 -1.87
N LEU A 107 -13.01 13.22 -1.95
CA LEU A 107 -12.86 12.43 -3.17
C LEU A 107 -14.22 12.16 -3.84
N GLY A 108 -14.17 11.71 -5.09
CA GLY A 108 -15.35 11.35 -5.86
C GLY A 108 -16.05 10.08 -5.35
N VAL A 109 -17.16 9.71 -6.00
CA VAL A 109 -17.93 8.49 -5.68
C VAL A 109 -17.29 7.20 -6.20
N ASN A 110 -16.25 7.31 -7.04
CA ASN A 110 -15.61 6.17 -7.71
C ASN A 110 -14.53 5.54 -6.81
N VAL A 111 -14.95 4.58 -5.99
CA VAL A 111 -14.10 3.94 -4.96
C VAL A 111 -12.89 3.17 -5.54
N THR A 112 -12.98 2.64 -6.75
CA THR A 112 -11.91 1.79 -7.34
C THR A 112 -10.62 2.53 -7.65
N ASP A 113 -10.69 3.85 -7.88
CA ASP A 113 -9.53 4.65 -8.26
C ASP A 113 -8.80 5.20 -7.03
N HIS A 114 -9.46 5.17 -5.86
CA HIS A 114 -8.91 5.71 -4.62
C HIS A 114 -7.67 4.94 -4.16
N ASP A 115 -7.63 3.62 -4.36
CA ASP A 115 -6.46 2.81 -3.98
C ASP A 115 -5.20 3.20 -4.77
N LEU A 116 -5.35 3.64 -6.03
CA LEU A 116 -4.23 4.18 -6.81
C LEU A 116 -3.85 5.58 -6.32
N THR A 117 -4.83 6.47 -6.16
CA THR A 117 -4.59 7.85 -5.70
C THR A 117 -3.93 7.91 -4.32
N PHE A 118 -4.37 7.08 -3.36
CA PHE A 118 -3.76 7.04 -2.02
C PHE A 118 -2.36 6.41 -2.01
N ARG A 119 -2.06 5.50 -2.95
CA ARG A 119 -0.69 4.98 -3.13
C ARG A 119 0.25 6.07 -3.64
N SER A 120 -0.13 6.76 -4.72
CA SER A 120 0.66 7.89 -5.24
C SER A 120 0.82 9.00 -4.19
N LEU A 121 -0.22 9.27 -3.39
CA LEU A 121 -0.12 10.22 -2.27
C LEU A 121 0.87 9.73 -1.21
N THR A 122 0.83 8.45 -0.85
CA THR A 122 1.74 7.87 0.14
C THR A 122 3.19 8.03 -0.29
N GLU A 123 3.49 7.70 -1.56
CA GLU A 123 4.82 7.88 -2.15
C GLU A 123 5.24 9.36 -2.17
N ALA A 124 4.34 10.27 -2.55
CA ALA A 124 4.61 11.70 -2.55
C ALA A 124 4.93 12.23 -1.13
N LEU A 125 4.20 11.78 -0.11
CA LEU A 125 4.45 12.15 1.29
C LEU A 125 5.76 11.56 1.82
N GLN A 126 6.07 10.32 1.47
CA GLN A 126 7.33 9.65 1.82
C GLN A 126 8.55 10.39 1.26
N ASN A 127 8.45 10.87 0.03
CA ASN A 127 9.55 11.55 -0.64
C ASN A 127 9.73 13.02 -0.19
N ASN A 128 8.67 13.70 0.24
CA ASN A 128 8.70 15.16 0.45
C ASN A 128 8.50 15.62 1.90
N VAL A 129 7.90 14.81 2.77
CA VAL A 129 7.49 15.22 4.12
C VAL A 129 8.06 14.31 5.20
N THR A 130 7.78 13.01 5.15
CA THR A 130 8.16 12.07 6.21
C THR A 130 8.27 10.65 5.67
N PRO A 131 9.32 9.89 6.01
CA PRO A 131 9.40 8.48 5.63
C PRO A 131 8.33 7.62 6.33
N TYR A 132 7.70 8.13 7.39
CA TYR A 132 6.69 7.42 8.17
C TYR A 132 5.29 7.81 7.72
N VAL A 133 4.71 7.04 6.80
CA VAL A 133 3.33 7.18 6.32
C VAL A 133 2.61 5.85 6.46
N VAL A 134 1.40 5.87 7.01
CA VAL A 134 0.58 4.68 7.24
C VAL A 134 -0.81 4.84 6.65
N SER A 135 -1.36 3.75 6.15
CA SER A 135 -2.69 3.70 5.55
C SER A 135 -3.52 2.63 6.24
N LEU A 136 -4.59 3.08 6.89
CA LEU A 136 -5.50 2.24 7.67
C LEU A 136 -6.86 2.18 7.00
N GLN A 137 -7.38 0.96 6.86
CA GLN A 137 -8.69 0.72 6.27
C GLN A 137 -9.68 0.28 7.35
N ALA A 138 -10.92 0.76 7.26
CA ALA A 138 -11.96 0.46 8.24
C ALA A 138 -12.23 -1.04 8.39
N ARG A 139 -12.11 -1.82 7.31
CA ARG A 139 -12.27 -3.28 7.32
C ARG A 139 -11.28 -4.01 8.22
N ASP A 140 -10.11 -3.42 8.45
CA ASP A 140 -9.04 -4.00 9.28
C ASP A 140 -9.10 -3.52 10.74
N CYS A 141 -9.98 -2.56 11.05
CA CYS A 141 -10.06 -1.88 12.35
C CYS A 141 -11.46 -2.01 12.99
N PRO A 142 -11.90 -3.23 13.36
CA PRO A 142 -13.22 -3.43 13.97
C PRO A 142 -13.34 -2.84 15.37
N ASP A 143 -12.22 -2.73 16.09
CA ASP A 143 -12.15 -2.10 17.41
C ASP A 143 -10.82 -1.33 17.59
N VAL A 144 -10.72 -0.57 18.68
CA VAL A 144 -9.54 0.26 19.01
C VAL A 144 -8.28 -0.59 19.19
N LYS A 145 -8.41 -1.84 19.65
CA LYS A 145 -7.26 -2.73 19.84
C LYS A 145 -6.66 -3.14 18.50
N HIS A 146 -7.49 -3.54 17.54
CA HIS A 146 -7.03 -3.89 16.19
C HIS A 146 -6.46 -2.66 15.47
N PHE A 147 -7.10 -1.50 15.64
CA PHE A 147 -6.56 -0.22 15.13
C PHE A 147 -5.15 0.05 15.64
N LEU A 148 -4.93 0.01 16.97
CA LEU A 148 -3.61 0.27 17.56
C LEU A 148 -2.59 -0.78 17.12
N GLN A 149 -2.98 -2.05 17.04
CA GLN A 149 -2.10 -3.12 16.57
C GLN A 149 -1.68 -2.90 15.11
N LYS A 150 -2.62 -2.55 14.23
CA LYS A 150 -2.36 -2.31 12.81
C LYS A 150 -1.51 -1.05 12.58
N LEU A 151 -1.80 0.02 13.32
CA LEU A 151 -1.03 1.27 13.29
C LEU A 151 0.42 1.03 13.67
N VAL A 152 0.64 0.36 14.80
CA VAL A 152 1.98 0.08 15.34
C VAL A 152 2.72 -0.92 14.45
N SER A 153 2.05 -1.96 13.92
CA SER A 153 2.68 -2.89 12.98
C SER A 153 3.17 -2.17 11.74
N GLN A 154 2.34 -1.32 11.11
CA GLN A 154 2.75 -0.59 9.92
C GLN A 154 3.89 0.39 10.21
N LEU A 155 3.83 1.18 11.30
CA LEU A 155 4.91 2.12 11.61
C LEU A 155 6.25 1.44 11.89
N MET A 156 6.24 0.30 12.58
CA MET A 156 7.46 -0.44 12.88
C MET A 156 7.98 -1.23 11.67
N ASP A 157 7.09 -1.79 10.83
CA ASP A 157 7.45 -2.48 9.58
C ASP A 157 7.90 -1.50 8.49
N CYS A 158 7.41 -0.25 8.48
CA CYS A 158 7.89 0.82 7.61
C CYS A 158 9.40 1.09 7.79
N CYS A 159 9.98 0.72 8.93
CA CYS A 159 11.41 0.86 9.18
C CYS A 159 12.25 -0.31 8.59
N ALA A 160 11.60 -1.40 8.16
CA ALA A 160 12.26 -2.59 7.61
C ALA A 160 12.27 -2.61 6.06
N ASP A 161 11.44 -1.79 5.40
CA ASP A 161 11.19 -1.89 3.95
C ASP A 161 12.23 -1.14 3.07
N VAL A 162 13.33 -0.66 3.66
CA VAL A 162 14.50 -0.20 2.87
C VAL A 162 15.31 -1.39 2.33
N GLU A 163 15.08 -2.61 2.82
CA GLU A 163 15.75 -3.82 2.34
C GLU A 163 14.81 -5.04 2.28
N SER A 164 13.85 -5.08 1.36
CA SER A 164 13.57 -6.29 0.56
C SER A 164 12.24 -6.19 -0.17
N LYS A 165 12.31 -6.11 -1.50
CA LYS A 165 11.23 -6.63 -2.35
C LYS A 165 11.20 -8.14 -2.18
N GLU A 166 10.09 -8.71 -1.73
CA GLU A 166 9.54 -9.93 -2.33
C GLU A 166 8.10 -10.18 -1.86
N GLU A 167 7.24 -10.37 -2.85
CA GLU A 167 5.87 -10.83 -2.72
C GLU A 167 5.85 -12.23 -2.09
N GLU A 168 5.44 -12.36 -0.84
CA GLU A 168 4.75 -13.56 -0.43
C GLU A 168 3.83 -13.26 0.76
N SER A 169 2.57 -13.62 0.57
CA SER A 169 1.51 -13.70 1.57
C SER A 169 1.94 -14.57 2.75
N VAL A 170 2.76 -14.04 3.64
CA VAL A 170 3.06 -14.65 4.93
C VAL A 170 2.21 -13.92 5.95
N ASN A 171 1.27 -14.65 6.52
CA ASN A 171 0.59 -14.27 7.76
C ASN A 171 1.67 -13.92 8.79
N ILE A 172 2.01 -12.63 8.89
CA ILE A 172 2.83 -12.10 9.96
C ILE A 172 1.99 -12.24 11.22
N THR A 173 2.16 -13.39 11.86
CA THR A 173 1.79 -13.62 13.24
C THR A 173 2.80 -12.83 14.07
N GLN A 174 2.77 -11.50 13.94
CA GLN A 174 3.47 -10.62 14.86
C GLN A 174 2.92 -10.96 16.23
N LYS A 175 3.82 -11.45 17.10
CA LYS A 175 3.55 -11.75 18.50
C LYS A 175 2.65 -10.64 19.02
N LYS A 176 1.53 -10.99 19.67
CA LYS A 176 0.62 -10.06 20.35
C LYS A 176 1.36 -9.34 21.48
N THR A 177 2.32 -8.48 21.14
CA THR A 177 2.88 -7.49 22.02
C THR A 177 1.75 -6.52 22.33
N HIS A 178 1.62 -6.17 23.60
CA HIS A 178 0.68 -5.16 24.04
C HIS A 178 1.07 -3.82 23.39
N CYS A 179 0.48 -3.52 22.24
CA CYS A 179 0.66 -2.24 21.55
C CYS A 179 -0.12 -1.18 22.33
N SER A 180 0.62 -0.29 23.01
CA SER A 180 0.08 0.89 23.70
C SER A 180 0.65 2.17 23.10
N MET A 181 -0.01 3.31 23.36
CA MET A 181 0.52 4.63 22.96
C MET A 181 1.87 4.96 23.62
N ASP A 182 2.13 4.44 24.82
CA ASP A 182 3.44 4.59 25.49
C ASP A 182 4.54 3.84 24.72
N SER A 183 4.22 2.65 24.21
CA SER A 183 5.14 1.86 23.39
C SER A 183 5.46 2.58 22.08
N LEU A 184 4.45 3.17 21.44
CA LEU A 184 4.62 3.96 20.22
C LEU A 184 5.46 5.23 20.47
N SER A 185 5.20 5.93 21.58
CA SER A 185 5.98 7.11 21.97
C SER A 185 7.45 6.76 22.22
N SER A 186 7.69 5.65 22.91
CA SER A 186 9.05 5.14 23.17
C SER A 186 9.77 4.77 21.87
N TRP A 187 9.07 4.13 20.93
CA TRP A 187 9.60 3.83 19.60
C TRP A 187 9.94 5.11 18.83
N TYR A 188 9.02 6.09 18.79
CA TYR A 188 9.22 7.37 18.08
C TYR A 188 10.46 8.12 18.62
N MET A 189 10.61 8.18 19.94
CA MET A 189 11.78 8.80 20.57
C MET A 189 13.08 8.08 20.20
N ASN A 190 13.07 6.74 20.12
CA ASN A 190 14.25 5.98 19.74
C ASN A 190 14.65 6.24 18.27
N VAL A 191 13.70 6.17 17.33
CA VAL A 191 14.01 6.35 15.89
C VAL A 191 14.36 7.80 15.54
N THR A 192 13.82 8.79 16.24
CA THR A 192 14.11 10.21 15.97
C THR A 192 15.38 10.70 16.66
N GLN A 193 15.77 10.16 17.83
CA GLN A 193 17.03 10.52 18.49
C GLN A 193 18.28 9.98 17.76
N VAL A 194 18.15 8.87 17.03
CA VAL A 194 19.27 8.28 16.26
C VAL A 194 19.63 9.11 15.02
N ASN A 195 18.70 9.92 14.48
CA ASN A 195 18.92 10.74 13.28
C ASN A 195 19.55 12.13 13.54
N VAL A 196 20.13 12.36 14.73
CA VAL A 196 20.76 13.65 15.12
C VAL A 196 22.30 13.55 15.23
N ASN A 197 22.92 12.48 14.72
CA ASN A 197 24.39 12.34 14.65
C ASN A 197 24.93 12.40 13.23
#